data_AF-A0A7C7ECR0-F1
#
_entry.id   AF-A0A7C7ECR0-F1
#
_cell.length_a   1.000
_cell.length_b   1.000
_cell.length_c   1.000
_cell.angle_alpha   90.00
_cell.angle_beta   90.00
_cell.angle_gamma   90.00
#
_symmetry.space_group_name_H-M   'P 1'
#
loop_
_entity.id
_entity.type
_entity.pdbx_description
1 polymer ?
#
loop_
_entity_poly.entity_id
_entity_poly.type
_entity_poly.pdbx_seq_one_letter_code
_entity_poly.pdbx_strand_id
1 'polypeptide(L)'
;MIKETKRISTFSLAIGGLLTAMSIILTRFFGIYLIGNSVRLSFGNIPILLSGALLGPIVGGLTGALADVGGMLITGGASGPYFPGFTLSAFLVGFIPGVVFYKTKSDYKLWKIALSVIIVALVVSFGLNTLWLSILLKKGFWL
;
A
#
# COMPACT_ATOMS: atom_id res chain seq x y z
N MET A 1 -16.66 19.60 -7.18
CA MET A 1 -15.68 20.68 -6.94
C MET A 1 -15.11 20.49 -5.53
N ILE A 2 -14.08 19.66 -5.39
CA ILE A 2 -13.35 19.47 -4.12
C ILE A 2 -12.11 20.36 -4.22
N LYS A 3 -12.33 21.64 -3.96
CA LYS A 3 -11.28 22.58 -3.53
C LYS A 3 -11.12 22.37 -2.01
N GLU A 4 -10.01 22.84 -1.46
CA GLU A 4 -9.56 22.68 -0.06
C GLU A 4 -8.52 21.58 0.16
N THR A 5 -7.37 21.80 -0.46
CA THR A 5 -6.07 21.65 0.20
C THR A 5 -6.18 22.12 1.66
N LYS A 6 -5.74 21.29 2.62
CA LYS A 6 -5.22 21.66 3.97
C LYS A 6 -6.06 21.43 5.24
N ARG A 7 -7.15 20.66 5.24
CA ARG A 7 -7.65 20.07 6.49
C ARG A 7 -7.93 18.58 6.29
N ILE A 8 -7.21 17.76 7.03
CA ILE A 8 -7.62 16.37 7.25
C ILE A 8 -9.01 16.45 7.89
N SER A 9 -10.05 16.27 7.07
CA SER A 9 -11.42 16.25 7.55
C SER A 9 -11.60 15.01 8.41
N THR A 10 -12.40 15.11 9.47
CA THR A 10 -12.80 13.94 10.28
C THR A 10 -13.36 12.82 9.42
N PHE A 11 -14.02 13.17 8.31
CA PHE A 11 -14.49 12.22 7.30
C PHE A 11 -13.35 11.46 6.61
N SER A 12 -12.29 12.15 6.20
CA SER A 12 -11.12 11.54 5.55
C SER A 12 -10.37 10.62 6.52
N LEU A 13 -10.30 10.97 7.80
CA LEU A 13 -9.75 10.09 8.85
C LEU A 13 -10.60 8.84 9.06
N ALA A 14 -11.92 8.99 9.16
CA ALA A 14 -12.83 7.87 9.34
C ALA A 14 -12.76 6.89 8.16
N ILE A 15 -12.80 7.39 6.92
CA ILE A 15 -12.65 6.55 5.73
C ILE A 15 -11.25 5.96 5.65
N GLY A 16 -10.21 6.73 5.95
CA GLY A 16 -8.84 6.22 5.97
C GLY A 16 -8.67 5.05 6.95
N GLY A 17 -9.21 5.18 8.17
CA GLY A 17 -9.23 4.11 9.16
C GLY A 17 -10.01 2.88 8.70
N LEU A 18 -11.17 3.08 8.08
CA LEU A 18 -11.99 1.99 7.52
C LEU A 18 -11.25 1.25 6.40
N LEU A 19 -10.62 1.96 5.47
CA LEU A 19 -9.83 1.38 4.38
C LEU A 19 -8.58 0.65 4.91
N THR A 20 -7.98 1.17 5.99
CA THR A 20 -6.87 0.52 6.70
C THR A 20 -7.31 -0.81 7.29
N ALA A 21 -8.41 -0.83 8.05
CA ALA A 21 -8.96 -2.05 8.62
C ALA A 21 -9.34 -3.07 7.53
N MET A 22 -9.96 -2.59 6.45
CA MET A 22 -10.30 -3.42 5.29
C MET A 22 -9.06 -4.02 4.64
N SER A 23 -7.98 -3.27 4.46
CA SER A 23 -6.70 -3.78 3.95
C SER A 23 -6.16 -4.93 4.79
N ILE A 24 -6.18 -4.77 6.12
CA ILE A 24 -5.72 -5.81 7.05
C ILE A 24 -6.57 -7.08 6.89
N ILE A 25 -7.90 -6.95 6.90
CA ILE A 25 -8.81 -8.11 6.74
C ILE A 25 -8.59 -8.79 5.38
N LEU A 26 -8.54 -8.04 4.29
CA LEU A 26 -8.35 -8.61 2.94
C LEU A 26 -6.98 -9.29 2.78
N THR A 27 -5.94 -8.74 3.39
CA THR A 27 -4.61 -9.37 3.36
C THR A 27 -4.63 -10.73 4.06
N ARG A 28 -5.39 -10.86 5.14
CA ARG A 28 -5.36 -12.03 6.02
C ARG A 28 -6.34 -13.12 5.58
N PHE A 29 -7.59 -12.77 5.29
CA PHE A 29 -8.65 -13.73 4.98
C PHE A 29 -8.74 -14.08 3.50
N PHE A 30 -8.35 -13.16 2.61
CA PHE A 30 -8.41 -13.37 1.15
C PHE A 30 -7.02 -13.60 0.52
N GLY A 31 -6.00 -13.88 1.34
CA GLY A 31 -4.69 -14.27 0.83
C GLY A 31 -4.74 -15.67 0.22
N ILE A 32 -4.81 -15.78 -1.10
CA ILE A 32 -4.81 -17.07 -1.79
C ILE A 32 -3.36 -17.48 -2.02
N TYR A 33 -2.97 -18.62 -1.45
CA TYR A 33 -1.69 -19.26 -1.73
C TYR A 33 -1.79 -20.02 -3.05
N LEU A 34 -1.07 -19.56 -4.05
CA LEU A 34 -0.93 -20.18 -5.36
C LEU A 34 0.41 -20.91 -5.44
N ILE A 35 0.42 -22.03 -6.17
CA ILE A 35 1.62 -22.83 -6.49
C ILE A 35 2.43 -23.20 -5.24
N GLY A 36 2.03 -24.29 -4.57
CA GLY A 36 2.83 -24.94 -3.53
C GLY A 36 3.25 -24.03 -2.37
N ASN A 37 2.37 -23.13 -1.90
CA ASN A 37 2.63 -22.16 -0.83
C ASN A 37 3.74 -21.13 -1.09
N SER A 38 4.30 -21.08 -2.31
CA SER A 38 5.43 -20.20 -2.64
C SER A 38 5.00 -18.80 -3.08
N VAL A 39 3.82 -18.68 -3.72
CA VAL A 39 3.29 -17.40 -4.21
C VAL A 39 2.01 -17.07 -3.45
N ARG A 40 2.03 -16.01 -2.64
CA ARG A 40 0.84 -15.53 -1.93
C ARG A 40 0.26 -14.32 -2.63
N LEU A 41 -0.92 -14.45 -3.22
CA LEU A 41 -1.66 -13.33 -3.79
C LEU A 41 -2.54 -12.71 -2.71
N SER A 42 -2.27 -11.45 -2.37
CA SER A 42 -3.00 -10.72 -1.32
C SER A 42 -3.73 -9.51 -1.89
N PHE A 43 -5.01 -9.36 -1.58
CA PHE A 43 -5.84 -8.24 -2.01
C PHE A 43 -5.72 -6.99 -1.11
N GLY A 44 -4.83 -7.02 -0.13
CA GLY A 44 -4.58 -5.93 0.82
C GLY A 44 -4.16 -4.61 0.20
N ASN A 45 -3.53 -4.65 -0.97
CA ASN A 45 -3.08 -3.45 -1.67
C ASN A 45 -4.25 -2.67 -2.30
N ILE A 46 -5.39 -3.30 -2.56
CA ILE A 46 -6.53 -2.65 -3.23
C ILE A 46 -7.09 -1.50 -2.37
N PRO A 47 -7.44 -1.70 -1.08
CA PRO A 47 -7.92 -0.61 -0.23
C PRO A 47 -6.91 0.54 -0.06
N ILE A 48 -5.61 0.23 -0.04
CA ILE A 48 -4.53 1.23 0.09
C ILE A 48 -4.40 2.06 -1.21
N LEU A 49 -4.51 1.41 -2.36
CA LEU A 49 -4.51 2.12 -3.65
C LEU A 49 -5.74 3.03 -3.78
N LEU A 50 -6.90 2.54 -3.33
CA LEU A 50 -8.16 3.30 -3.31
C LEU A 50 -8.09 4.50 -2.35
N SER A 51 -7.51 4.33 -1.16
CA SER A 51 -7.37 5.44 -0.21
C SER A 51 -6.49 6.55 -0.79
N GLY A 52 -5.41 6.21 -1.49
CA GLY A 52 -4.60 7.17 -2.25
C GLY A 52 -5.38 7.90 -3.31
N ALA A 53 -6.11 7.17 -4.15
CA ALA A 53 -6.88 7.76 -5.24
C ALA A 53 -8.03 8.67 -4.75
N LEU A 54 -8.70 8.31 -3.65
CA LEU A 54 -9.89 9.01 -3.15
C LEU A 54 -9.58 10.12 -2.13
N LEU A 55 -8.66 9.87 -1.21
CA LEU A 55 -8.34 10.79 -0.10
C LEU A 55 -7.08 11.63 -0.36
N GLY A 56 -6.36 11.33 -1.44
CA GLY A 56 -5.14 12.02 -1.84
C GLY A 56 -3.86 11.38 -1.28
N PRO A 57 -2.69 11.91 -1.68
CA PRO A 57 -1.40 11.25 -1.47
C PRO A 57 -1.01 11.12 0.00
N ILE A 58 -1.26 12.15 0.81
CA ILE A 58 -0.84 12.17 2.22
C ILE A 58 -1.68 11.18 3.03
N VAL A 59 -3.01 11.24 2.89
CA VAL A 59 -3.92 10.34 3.64
C VAL A 59 -3.76 8.91 3.13
N GLY A 60 -3.65 8.69 1.81
CA GLY A 60 -3.39 7.37 1.24
C GLY A 60 -2.09 6.74 1.74
N GLY A 61 -0.98 7.50 1.74
CA GLY A 61 0.28 7.02 2.27
C GLY A 61 0.18 6.64 3.76
N LEU A 62 -0.45 7.50 4.58
CA LEU A 62 -0.66 7.20 6.00
C LEU A 62 -1.50 5.95 6.21
N THR A 63 -2.56 5.74 5.43
CA THR A 63 -3.37 4.50 5.53
C THR A 63 -2.56 3.25 5.19
N GLY A 64 -1.64 3.32 4.22
CA GLY A 64 -0.74 2.21 3.90
C GLY A 64 0.24 1.92 5.04
N ALA A 65 0.87 2.95 5.60
CA ALA A 65 1.77 2.80 6.74
C ALA A 65 1.06 2.22 7.98
N LEU A 66 -0.15 2.71 8.28
CA LEU A 66 -0.96 2.21 9.39
C LEU A 66 -1.46 0.79 9.15
N ALA A 67 -1.77 0.42 7.91
CA ALA A 67 -2.19 -0.94 7.55
C ALA A 67 -1.04 -1.94 7.75
N ASP A 68 0.18 -1.54 7.41
CA ASP A 68 1.38 -2.36 7.60
C ASP A 68 1.70 -2.54 9.09
N VAL A 69 1.82 -1.45 9.85
CA VAL A 69 2.10 -1.51 11.29
C VAL A 69 0.98 -2.23 12.04
N GLY A 70 -0.27 -1.86 11.79
CA GLY A 70 -1.43 -2.50 12.42
C GLY A 70 -1.55 -3.97 12.05
N GLY A 71 -1.33 -4.31 10.78
CA GLY A 71 -1.32 -5.69 10.31
C GLY A 71 -0.20 -6.53 10.92
N MET A 72 0.97 -5.93 11.18
CA MET A 72 2.10 -6.58 11.85
C MET A 72 1.82 -6.80 13.34
N LEU A 73 1.29 -5.80 14.04
CA LEU A 73 0.91 -5.90 15.46
C LEU A 73 -0.14 -7.00 15.69
N ILE A 74 -1.17 -7.06 14.85
CA ILE A 74 -2.23 -8.09 14.95
C ILE A 74 -1.68 -9.50 14.67
N THR A 75 -0.66 -9.62 13.83
CA THR A 75 -0.10 -10.91 13.40
C THR A 75 1.06 -11.37 14.29
N GLY A 76 1.50 -10.54 15.24
CA GLY A 76 2.61 -10.87 16.15
C GLY A 76 3.91 -11.24 15.42
N GLY A 77 4.13 -10.73 14.20
CA GLY A 77 5.32 -11.07 13.40
C GLY A 77 5.33 -12.48 12.78
N ALA A 78 4.21 -13.21 12.71
CA ALA A 78 4.17 -14.55 12.11
C ALA A 78 4.63 -14.61 10.63
N SER A 79 4.75 -13.46 9.96
CA SER A 79 5.24 -13.34 8.58
C SER A 79 6.72 -12.88 8.46
N GLY A 80 7.43 -12.66 9.58
CA GLY A 80 8.84 -12.26 9.61
C GLY A 80 9.14 -11.08 10.56
N PRO A 81 10.44 -10.73 10.72
CA PRO A 81 10.85 -9.58 11.53
C PRO A 81 10.28 -8.28 10.96
N TYR A 82 9.83 -7.39 11.85
CA TYR A 82 9.44 -6.05 11.42
C TYR A 82 10.64 -5.29 10.87
N PHE A 83 10.50 -4.78 9.65
CA PHE A 83 11.51 -3.93 9.04
C PHE A 83 10.83 -2.63 8.59
N PRO A 84 11.28 -1.46 9.08
CA PRO A 84 10.63 -0.18 8.80
C PRO A 84 10.62 0.19 7.32
N GLY A 85 11.50 -0.41 6.50
CA GLY A 85 11.45 -0.26 5.05
C GLY A 85 10.18 -0.83 4.41
N PHE A 86 9.59 -1.91 4.94
CA PHE A 86 8.31 -2.41 4.42
C PHE A 86 7.16 -1.46 4.71
N THR A 87 7.20 -0.75 5.84
CA THR A 87 6.25 0.33 6.14
C THR A 87 6.42 1.50 5.17
N LEU A 88 7.66 1.85 4.81
CA LEU A 88 7.93 2.86 3.79
C LEU A 88 7.42 2.42 2.41
N SER A 89 7.60 1.15 2.05
CA SER A 89 7.00 0.57 0.85
C SER A 89 5.48 0.71 0.88
N ALA A 90 4.82 0.32 1.97
CA ALA A 90 3.36 0.41 2.12
C ALA A 90 2.85 1.86 2.06
N PHE A 91 3.60 2.81 2.62
CA PHE A 91 3.33 4.24 2.46
C PHE A 91 3.36 4.65 0.98
N LEU A 92 4.37 4.21 0.22
CA LEU A 92 4.50 4.54 -1.19
C LEU A 92 3.39 3.91 -2.05
N VAL A 93 2.90 2.71 -1.69
CA VAL A 93 1.73 2.08 -2.35
C VAL A 93 0.52 3.00 -2.29
N GLY A 94 0.25 3.67 -1.16
CA GLY A 94 -0.87 4.61 -1.04
C GLY A 94 -0.55 6.01 -1.56
N PHE A 95 0.71 6.44 -1.49
CA PHE A 95 1.13 7.78 -1.88
C PHE A 95 1.15 7.99 -3.41
N ILE A 96 1.74 7.05 -4.15
CA ILE A 96 1.90 7.12 -5.62
C ILE A 96 0.57 7.32 -6.35
N PRO A 97 -0.49 6.49 -6.15
CA PRO A 97 -1.78 6.71 -6.80
C PRO A 97 -2.37 8.06 -6.40
N GLY A 98 -2.21 8.46 -5.12
CA GLY A 98 -2.67 9.77 -4.69
C GLY A 98 -2.00 10.92 -5.44
N VAL A 99 -0.71 10.86 -5.75
CA VAL A 99 -0.04 11.91 -6.54
C VAL A 99 -0.55 11.94 -7.98
N VAL A 100 -0.70 10.76 -8.60
CA VAL A 100 -1.15 10.61 -10.00
C VAL A 100 -2.56 11.15 -10.20
N PHE A 101 -3.49 10.81 -9.29
CA PHE A 101 -4.89 11.24 -9.35
C PHE A 101 -5.08 12.69 -8.87
N TYR A 102 -4.31 13.14 -7.87
CA TYR A 102 -4.40 14.50 -7.35
C TYR A 102 -3.98 15.55 -8.40
N LYS A 103 -2.91 15.29 -9.17
CA LYS A 103 -2.48 16.22 -10.25
C LYS A 103 -3.44 16.26 -11.45
N THR A 104 -4.24 15.22 -11.66
CA THR A 104 -5.04 15.05 -12.88
C THR A 104 -6.44 15.69 -12.82
N LYS A 105 -6.95 16.06 -11.65
CA LYS A 105 -8.34 16.55 -11.47
C LYS A 105 -9.40 15.62 -12.11
N SER A 106 -9.64 14.48 -11.47
CA SER A 106 -10.88 13.69 -11.60
C SER A 106 -11.19 13.02 -12.95
N ASP A 107 -10.21 12.89 -13.84
CA ASP A 107 -10.35 12.11 -15.07
C ASP A 107 -9.94 10.65 -14.77
N TYR A 108 -10.88 9.83 -14.30
CA TYR A 108 -10.70 8.42 -13.90
C TYR A 108 -10.51 7.49 -15.11
N LYS A 109 -9.63 7.86 -16.04
CA LYS A 109 -9.29 7.05 -17.21
C LYS A 109 -8.60 5.77 -16.73
N LEU A 110 -9.08 4.62 -17.20
CA LEU A 110 -8.53 3.29 -16.88
C LEU A 110 -7.01 3.21 -17.09
N TRP A 111 -6.49 3.90 -18.11
CA TRP A 111 -5.05 4.00 -18.37
C TRP A 111 -4.24 4.59 -17.21
N LYS A 112 -4.78 5.59 -16.48
CA LYS A 112 -4.08 6.22 -15.35
C LYS A 112 -4.04 5.32 -14.12
N ILE A 113 -5.10 4.54 -13.91
CA ILE A 113 -5.15 3.51 -12.86
C ILE A 113 -4.13 2.42 -13.18
N ALA A 114 -4.12 1.92 -14.43
CA ALA A 114 -3.12 0.94 -14.88
C ALA A 114 -1.70 1.48 -14.70
N LEU A 115 -1.43 2.73 -15.09
CA LEU A 115 -0.13 3.36 -14.93
C LEU A 115 0.28 3.49 -13.46
N SER A 116 -0.62 3.93 -12.56
CA SER A 116 -0.29 4.04 -11.14
C SER A 116 0.01 2.68 -10.52
N VAL A 117 -0.76 1.64 -10.88
CA VAL A 117 -0.53 0.27 -10.42
C VAL A 117 0.79 -0.28 -10.96
N ILE A 118 1.12 -0.04 -12.24
CA ILE A 118 2.40 -0.46 -12.84
C ILE A 118 3.58 0.23 -12.15
N ILE A 119 3.50 1.54 -11.89
CA ILE A 119 4.55 2.27 -11.19
C ILE A 119 4.74 1.72 -9.77
N VAL A 120 3.65 1.50 -9.04
CA VAL A 120 3.72 0.90 -7.70
C VAL A 120 4.35 -0.50 -7.77
N ALA A 121 3.93 -1.34 -8.72
CA ALA A 121 4.48 -2.67 -8.88
C ALA A 121 5.98 -2.64 -9.18
N LEU A 122 6.43 -1.80 -10.12
CA LEU A 122 7.85 -1.71 -10.49
C LEU A 122 8.71 -1.10 -9.37
N VAL A 123 8.31 0.05 -8.83
CA VAL A 123 9.14 0.77 -7.87
C VAL A 123 9.09 0.13 -6.49
N VAL A 124 7.88 -0.20 -6.02
CA VAL A 124 7.69 -0.70 -4.66
C VAL A 124 7.84 -2.21 -4.59
N SER A 125 7.10 -2.94 -5.43
CA SER A 125 7.11 -4.42 -5.34
C SER A 125 8.39 -5.03 -5.89
N PHE A 126 8.91 -4.57 -7.03
CA PHE A 126 10.16 -5.11 -7.60
C PHE A 126 11.41 -4.42 -7.07
N GLY A 127 11.38 -3.10 -6.87
CA GLY A 127 12.53 -2.37 -6.34
C GLY A 127 12.67 -2.53 -4.84
N LEU A 128 11.84 -1.80 -4.09
CA LEU A 128 11.99 -1.65 -2.64
C LEU A 128 11.83 -2.96 -1.88
N ASN A 129 10.80 -3.75 -2.16
CA ASN A 129 10.60 -5.01 -1.43
C ASN A 129 11.76 -6.00 -1.65
N THR A 130 12.31 -6.08 -2.87
CA THR A 130 13.49 -6.90 -3.16
C THR A 130 14.72 -6.40 -2.42
N LEU A 131 14.93 -5.07 -2.35
CA LEU A 131 16.02 -4.47 -1.60
C LEU A 131 15.92 -4.78 -0.10
N TRP A 132 14.74 -4.66 0.49
CA TRP A 132 14.50 -4.96 1.90
C TRP A 132 14.76 -6.44 2.21
N LEU A 133 14.30 -7.34 1.32
CA LEU A 133 14.56 -8.77 1.45
C LEU A 133 16.05 -9.09 1.36
N SER A 134 16.80 -8.45 0.45
CA SER A 134 18.26 -8.65 0.34
C SER A 134 19.00 -8.20 1.60
N ILE A 135 18.58 -7.08 2.21
CA ILE A 135 19.16 -6.59 3.47
C ILE A 135 18.83 -7.53 4.65
N LEU A 136 17.58 -8.02 4.74
CA LEU A 136 17.14 -8.92 5.81
C LEU A 136 17.77 -10.31 5.72
N LEU A 137 17.88 -10.86 4.52
CA LEU A 137 18.38 -12.22 4.29
C LEU A 137 19.91 -12.30 4.25
N LYS A 138 20.63 -11.15 4.30
CA LYS A 138 22.09 -11.03 4.13
C LYS A 138 22.65 -11.75 2.89
N LYS A 139 21.79 -12.15 1.95
CA LYS A 139 22.17 -12.68 0.64
C LYS A 139 22.22 -11.51 -0.32
N GLY A 140 23.38 -11.34 -0.95
CA GLY A 140 23.63 -10.27 -1.90
C GLY A 140 22.56 -10.28 -2.99
N PHE A 141 22.19 -9.09 -3.44
CA PHE A 141 21.17 -8.79 -4.46
C PHE A 141 21.38 -9.54 -5.81
N TRP A 142 22.46 -10.33 -5.94
CA TRP A 142 22.97 -10.97 -7.15
C TRP A 142 23.61 -12.37 -6.95
N LEU A 143 23.46 -13.03 -5.79
CA LEU A 143 24.07 -14.35 -5.52
C LEU A 143 23.07 -15.44 -5.12
#